data_AF-A0A022XTJ0-F1
#
_entry.id   AF-A0A022XTJ0-F1
#
_cell.length_a   1.000
_cell.length_b   1.000
_cell.length_c   1.000
_cell.angle_alpha   90.00
_cell.angle_beta   90.00
_cell.angle_gamma   90.00
#
_symmetry.space_group_name_H-M   'P 1'
#
loop_
_entity.id
_entity.type
_entity.pdbx_description
1 polymer ?
#
loop_
_entity_poly.entity_id
_entity_poly.type
_entity_poly.pdbx_seq_one_letter_code
_entity_poly.pdbx_strand_id
1 'polypeptide(L)'
;MTSWSQTTSNRASWLHIFLILIFILAFFPDLFITVPYLIYQLLSSSSQPRAPPQPELPPCSAICTPAIPTMSWFQKRITLPSRSRGSYLVTDHIVSQIPEISSYKTGILHLFVQHTSCALSLNENYDSDVREDMSDALDRIAPEDHKGSLYRHSAEGPDDMPAHVKSSLIGASVTIPITNGRLATGMWQGIWYLEFRTSKHIRNVVATIQGEKA
;
A
#
# COMPACT_ATOMS: atom_id res chain seq x y z
N MET A 1 -11.11 81.73 3.13
CA MET A 1 -12.32 81.26 2.42
C MET A 1 -11.83 80.80 1.05
N THR A 2 -11.84 79.54 0.64
CA THR A 2 -12.77 78.43 0.87
C THR A 2 -12.02 77.09 0.68
N SER A 3 -12.34 76.13 1.55
CA SER A 3 -11.90 74.73 1.48
C SER A 3 -12.73 73.99 0.43
N TRP A 4 -12.10 73.19 -0.43
CA TRP A 4 -12.76 72.14 -1.20
C TRP A 4 -12.04 70.82 -0.98
N SER A 5 -12.68 69.94 -0.20
CA SER A 5 -12.28 68.55 -0.01
C SER A 5 -12.71 67.72 -1.22
N GLN A 6 -11.77 67.06 -1.90
CA GLN A 6 -12.08 65.99 -2.83
C GLN A 6 -12.32 64.71 -2.02
N THR A 7 -13.59 64.32 -1.86
CA THR A 7 -13.97 63.00 -1.38
C THR A 7 -13.87 61.99 -2.52
N THR A 8 -12.89 61.09 -2.43
CA THR A 8 -12.73 59.94 -3.32
C THR A 8 -13.86 58.94 -3.07
N SER A 9 -14.81 58.87 -4.00
CA SER A 9 -15.89 57.88 -3.98
C SER A 9 -15.35 56.52 -4.42
N ASN A 10 -14.91 55.68 -3.48
CA ASN A 10 -14.67 54.25 -3.68
C ASN A 10 -16.01 53.53 -3.93
N ARG A 11 -16.53 53.60 -5.17
CA ARG A 11 -17.59 52.70 -5.62
C ARG A 11 -16.93 51.49 -6.27
N ALA A 12 -16.71 50.44 -5.48
CA ALA A 12 -16.46 49.13 -6.05
C ALA A 12 -17.61 48.81 -7.02
N SER A 13 -17.29 48.64 -8.30
CA SER A 13 -18.29 48.28 -9.31
C SER A 13 -18.92 46.94 -8.92
N TRP A 14 -20.24 46.83 -9.00
CA TRP A 14 -21.00 45.60 -8.71
C TRP A 14 -20.44 44.37 -9.41
N LEU A 15 -19.79 44.56 -10.56
CA LEU A 15 -19.08 43.51 -11.29
C LEU A 15 -17.91 42.91 -10.49
N HIS A 16 -17.14 43.72 -9.77
CA HIS A 16 -16.01 43.25 -8.97
C HIS A 16 -16.49 42.44 -7.77
N ILE A 17 -17.57 42.88 -7.12
CA ILE A 17 -18.19 42.14 -6.01
C ILE A 17 -18.69 40.78 -6.52
N PHE A 18 -19.35 40.77 -7.67
CA PHE A 18 -19.86 39.54 -8.29
C PHE A 18 -18.73 38.55 -8.63
N LEU A 19 -17.63 39.03 -9.21
CA LEU A 19 -16.46 38.18 -9.54
C LEU A 19 -15.77 37.63 -8.28
N ILE A 20 -15.66 38.42 -7.22
CA ILE A 20 -15.11 37.95 -5.94
C ILE A 20 -15.99 36.85 -5.33
N LEU A 21 -17.32 36.98 -5.40
CA LEU A 21 -18.24 35.95 -4.92
C LEU A 21 -18.09 34.63 -5.68
N ILE A 22 -17.97 34.68 -7.01
CA ILE A 22 -17.71 33.49 -7.84
C ILE A 22 -16.36 32.86 -7.45
N PHE A 23 -15.32 33.67 -7.28
CA PHE A 23 -14.00 33.18 -6.91
C PHE A 23 -14.01 32.44 -5.55
N ILE A 24 -14.69 32.99 -4.54
CA ILE A 24 -14.80 32.37 -3.22
C ILE A 24 -15.58 31.05 -3.30
N LEU A 25 -16.69 31.00 -4.05
CA LEU A 25 -17.46 29.77 -4.26
C LEU A 25 -16.67 28.68 -4.98
N ALA A 26 -15.86 29.04 -5.97
CA ALA A 26 -15.09 28.08 -6.76
C ALA A 26 -13.87 27.52 -6.01
N PHE A 27 -13.17 28.35 -5.23
CA PHE A 27 -11.91 27.96 -4.59
C PHE A 27 -12.03 27.64 -3.10
N PHE A 28 -13.15 27.99 -2.45
CA PHE A 28 -13.41 27.72 -1.03
C PHE A 28 -14.84 27.21 -0.76
N PRO A 29 -15.27 26.12 -1.41
CA PRO A 29 -16.63 25.58 -1.26
C PRO A 29 -16.95 25.19 0.19
N ASP A 30 -15.94 24.72 0.94
CA ASP A 30 -16.09 24.28 2.33
C ASP A 30 -16.36 25.43 3.32
N LEU A 31 -16.09 26.69 2.93
CA LEU A 31 -16.33 27.86 3.79
C LEU A 31 -17.83 28.04 4.10
N PHE A 32 -18.69 27.66 3.15
CA PHE A 32 -20.15 27.73 3.31
C PHE A 32 -20.71 26.68 4.28
N ILE A 33 -19.95 25.62 4.57
CA ILE A 33 -20.35 24.58 5.55
C ILE A 33 -19.69 24.84 6.90
N THR A 34 -18.38 25.12 6.89
CA THR A 34 -17.58 25.26 8.11
C THR A 34 -17.94 26.49 8.92
N VAL A 35 -18.22 27.64 8.30
CA VAL A 35 -18.53 28.88 9.02
C VAL A 35 -19.89 28.80 9.74
N PRO A 36 -21.00 28.41 9.09
CA PRO A 36 -22.27 28.24 9.79
C PRO A 36 -22.21 27.15 10.87
N TYR A 37 -21.46 26.07 10.64
CA TYR A 37 -21.29 25.00 11.61
C TYR A 37 -20.52 25.45 12.86
N LEU A 38 -19.44 26.23 12.68
CA LEU A 38 -18.69 26.79 13.80
C LEU A 38 -19.51 27.80 14.60
N ILE A 39 -20.31 28.63 13.92
CA ILE A 39 -21.27 29.55 14.56
C ILE A 39 -22.31 28.74 15.35
N TYR A 40 -22.85 27.65 14.78
CA TYR A 40 -23.77 26.77 15.48
C TYR A 40 -23.15 26.17 16.74
N GLN A 41 -21.91 25.69 16.69
CA GLN A 41 -21.21 25.16 17.87
C GLN A 41 -20.95 26.23 18.95
N LEU A 42 -20.58 27.44 18.53
CA LEU A 42 -20.38 28.58 19.44
C LEU A 42 -21.70 29.06 20.08
N LEU A 43 -22.81 28.98 19.35
CA LEU A 43 -24.13 29.36 19.87
C LEU A 43 -24.78 28.24 20.70
N SER A 44 -24.42 26.97 20.46
CA SER A 44 -24.94 25.81 21.18
C SER A 44 -24.12 25.44 22.42
N SER A 45 -23.09 26.21 22.77
CA SER A 45 -22.24 25.95 23.95
C SER A 45 -22.89 26.29 25.30
N SER A 46 -24.22 26.42 25.36
CA SER A 46 -24.96 26.74 26.59
C SER A 46 -26.11 25.77 26.85
N SER A 47 -25.80 24.48 27.05
CA SER A 47 -26.48 23.58 27.99
C SER A 47 -26.10 22.12 27.70
N GLN A 48 -25.05 21.62 28.33
CA GLN A 48 -24.92 20.17 28.56
C GLN A 48 -25.85 19.83 29.74
N PRO A 49 -26.88 18.99 29.58
CA PRO A 49 -27.61 18.46 30.71
C PRO A 49 -26.65 17.65 31.57
N ARG A 50 -26.65 17.88 32.89
CA ARG A 50 -25.87 17.06 33.82
C ARG A 50 -26.39 15.62 33.72
N ALA A 51 -25.50 14.68 33.40
CA ALA A 51 -25.85 13.27 33.31
C ALA A 51 -26.52 12.78 34.62
N PRO A 52 -27.56 11.93 34.55
CA PRO A 52 -28.15 11.34 35.74
C PRO A 52 -27.13 10.46 36.48
N PRO A 53 -27.22 10.36 37.82
CA PRO A 53 -26.36 9.47 38.58
C PRO A 53 -26.50 8.03 38.08
N GLN A 54 -25.37 7.40 37.77
CA GLN A 54 -25.33 6.01 37.33
C GLN A 54 -25.77 5.09 38.48
N PRO A 55 -26.62 4.08 38.24
CA PRO A 55 -26.90 3.06 39.26
C PRO A 55 -25.60 2.31 39.58
N GLU A 56 -25.28 2.18 40.87
CA GLU A 56 -24.12 1.43 41.33
C GLU A 56 -24.24 -0.04 40.90
N LEU A 57 -23.31 -0.48 40.05
CA LEU A 57 -23.19 -1.87 39.64
C LEU A 57 -22.78 -2.73 40.86
N PRO A 58 -23.33 -3.94 41.02
CA PRO A 58 -22.87 -4.86 42.06
C PRO A 58 -21.38 -5.18 41.88
N PRO A 59 -20.65 -5.49 42.97
CA PRO A 59 -19.23 -5.77 42.90
C PRO A 59 -18.99 -6.98 41.98
N CYS A 60 -18.27 -6.75 40.88
CA CYS A 60 -17.84 -7.77 39.94
C CYS A 60 -17.05 -8.86 40.69
N SER A 61 -17.65 -10.01 40.88
CA SER A 61 -16.95 -11.25 41.17
C SER A 61 -16.11 -11.62 39.94
N ALA A 62 -14.78 -11.63 40.12
CA ALA A 62 -13.76 -12.11 39.18
C ALA A 62 -13.81 -11.50 37.76
N ILE A 63 -13.09 -10.39 37.58
CA ILE A 63 -12.74 -9.85 36.25
C ILE A 63 -11.87 -10.91 35.55
N CYS A 64 -12.47 -11.72 34.67
CA CYS A 64 -11.73 -12.35 33.58
C CYS A 64 -11.36 -11.22 32.62
N THR A 65 -10.19 -10.62 32.78
CA THR A 65 -9.68 -9.64 31.82
C THR A 65 -9.43 -10.40 30.51
N PRO A 66 -10.19 -10.16 29.42
CA PRO A 66 -9.81 -10.74 28.14
C PRO A 66 -8.42 -10.20 27.78
N ALA A 67 -7.50 -11.10 27.41
CA ALA A 67 -6.18 -10.69 26.95
C ALA A 67 -6.35 -9.69 25.81
N ILE A 68 -5.82 -8.48 25.98
CA ILE A 68 -5.89 -7.45 24.94
C ILE A 68 -5.06 -7.98 23.76
N PRO A 69 -5.64 -8.11 22.56
CA PRO A 69 -4.88 -8.57 21.40
C PRO A 69 -3.70 -7.64 21.16
N THR A 70 -2.48 -8.18 21.22
CA THR A 70 -1.27 -7.39 21.04
C THR A 70 -0.96 -7.26 19.56
N MET A 71 -1.35 -6.12 18.99
CA MET A 71 -0.98 -5.76 17.63
C MET A 71 0.52 -5.49 17.57
N SER A 72 1.22 -6.15 16.64
CA SER A 72 2.65 -6.02 16.49
C SER A 72 3.07 -5.87 15.03
N TRP A 73 4.22 -5.22 14.84
CA TRP A 73 4.89 -5.07 13.56
C TRP A 73 6.24 -5.77 13.61
N PHE A 74 6.58 -6.46 12.54
CA PHE A 74 7.88 -7.08 12.34
C PHE A 74 8.34 -6.81 10.91
N GLN A 75 9.62 -6.52 10.71
CA GLN A 75 10.18 -6.33 9.38
C GLN A 75 11.57 -6.94 9.28
N LYS A 76 11.84 -7.64 8.18
CA LYS A 76 13.12 -8.30 7.89
C LYS A 76 13.45 -8.22 6.42
N ARG A 77 14.73 -8.05 6.09
CA ARG A 77 15.23 -8.19 4.73
C ARG A 77 15.70 -9.63 4.49
N ILE A 78 15.31 -10.19 3.36
CA ILE A 78 15.64 -11.54 2.93
C ILE A 78 16.35 -11.45 1.59
N THR A 79 17.48 -12.13 1.46
CA THR A 79 18.15 -12.31 0.18
C THR A 79 17.66 -13.60 -0.46
N LEU A 80 17.20 -13.49 -1.71
CA LEU A 80 16.78 -14.63 -2.50
C LEU A 80 18.00 -15.37 -3.08
N PRO A 81 17.88 -16.68 -3.34
CA PRO A 81 18.93 -17.42 -4.03
C PRO A 81 19.23 -16.78 -5.38
N SER A 82 20.51 -16.67 -5.74
CA SER A 82 20.89 -16.11 -7.03
C SER A 82 20.48 -17.06 -8.16
N ARG A 83 19.63 -16.56 -9.06
CA ARG A 83 19.08 -17.31 -10.19
C ARG A 83 19.30 -16.53 -11.48
N SER A 84 19.36 -17.27 -12.60
CA SER A 84 19.19 -16.73 -13.95
C SER A 84 17.70 -16.66 -14.27
N ARG A 85 17.35 -16.20 -15.47
CA ARG A 85 15.97 -16.16 -15.98
C ARG A 85 15.20 -17.45 -15.65
N GLY A 86 13.98 -17.30 -15.16
CA GLY A 86 13.07 -18.41 -14.86
C GLY A 86 12.06 -18.08 -13.78
N SER A 87 11.12 -19.01 -13.58
CA SER A 87 10.09 -18.96 -12.53
C SER A 87 10.41 -19.99 -11.43
N TYR A 88 10.59 -19.51 -10.19
CA TYR A 88 11.07 -20.34 -9.09
C TYR A 88 10.07 -20.35 -7.93
N LEU A 89 9.72 -21.55 -7.45
CA LEU A 89 9.00 -21.68 -6.19
C LEU A 89 9.95 -21.40 -5.02
N VAL A 90 9.63 -20.38 -4.20
CA VAL A 90 10.47 -19.90 -3.10
C VAL A 90 9.76 -19.88 -1.75
N THR A 91 8.56 -20.47 -1.64
CA THR A 91 7.78 -20.52 -0.40
C THR A 91 8.61 -20.99 0.80
N ASP A 92 9.27 -22.14 0.67
CA ASP A 92 10.05 -22.73 1.77
C ASP A 92 11.25 -21.86 2.15
N HIS A 93 11.91 -21.26 1.16
CA HIS A 93 13.01 -20.31 1.40
C HIS A 93 12.52 -19.13 2.23
N ILE A 94 11.39 -18.51 1.84
CA ILE A 94 10.81 -17.37 2.56
C ILE A 94 10.40 -17.77 3.98
N VAL A 95 9.67 -18.88 4.15
CA VAL A 95 9.18 -19.33 5.46
C VAL A 95 10.35 -19.67 6.39
N SER A 96 11.40 -20.32 5.88
CA SER A 96 12.60 -20.62 6.68
C SER A 96 13.33 -19.36 7.18
N GLN A 97 13.22 -18.26 6.44
CA GLN A 97 13.85 -16.99 6.77
C GLN A 97 12.99 -16.12 7.69
N ILE A 98 11.72 -16.49 7.94
CA ILE A 98 10.80 -15.73 8.81
C ILE A 98 10.10 -16.68 9.81
N PRO A 99 10.85 -17.32 10.74
CA PRO A 99 10.25 -18.17 11.76
C PRO A 99 9.25 -17.40 12.65
N GLU A 100 9.34 -16.07 12.73
CA GLU A 100 8.48 -15.20 13.53
C GLU A 100 7.00 -15.32 13.15
N ILE A 101 6.68 -15.77 11.92
CA ILE A 101 5.29 -16.06 11.48
C ILE A 101 4.58 -16.94 12.50
N SER A 102 5.27 -17.91 13.13
CA SER A 102 4.68 -18.84 14.09
C SER A 102 4.14 -18.17 15.35
N SER A 103 4.57 -16.94 15.65
CA SER A 103 4.11 -16.15 16.80
C SER A 103 2.82 -15.39 16.54
N TYR A 104 2.33 -15.36 15.30
CA TYR A 104 1.12 -14.61 14.92
C TYR A 104 -0.10 -15.53 14.85
N LYS A 105 -1.17 -15.14 15.55
CA LYS A 105 -2.47 -15.81 15.46
C LYS A 105 -3.21 -15.38 14.20
N THR A 106 -3.25 -14.08 13.91
CA THR A 106 -3.89 -13.49 12.73
C THR A 106 -3.06 -12.33 12.24
N GLY A 107 -2.78 -12.25 10.94
CA GLY A 107 -2.03 -11.14 10.40
C GLY A 107 -1.93 -11.16 8.88
N ILE A 108 -1.03 -10.33 8.37
CA ILE A 108 -0.66 -10.26 6.96
C ILE A 108 0.86 -10.23 6.84
N LEU A 109 1.39 -11.03 5.91
CA LEU A 109 2.76 -10.95 5.43
C LEU A 109 2.75 -10.18 4.11
N HIS A 110 3.41 -9.03 4.07
CA HIS A 110 3.70 -8.30 2.85
C HIS A 110 5.16 -8.55 2.44
N LEU A 111 5.37 -9.00 1.20
CA LEU A 111 6.69 -9.20 0.61
C LEU A 111 6.87 -8.21 -0.53
N PHE A 112 7.90 -7.37 -0.45
CA PHE A 112 8.24 -6.38 -1.47
C PHE A 112 9.65 -6.62 -2.00
N VAL A 113 9.81 -6.90 -3.30
CA VAL A 113 11.12 -7.04 -3.94
C VAL A 113 11.68 -5.66 -4.27
N GLN A 114 12.92 -5.39 -3.84
CA GLN A 114 13.57 -4.08 -4.03
C GLN A 114 14.29 -3.99 -5.38
N HIS A 115 13.63 -4.41 -6.46
CA HIS A 115 14.22 -4.56 -7.79
C HIS A 115 13.18 -4.32 -8.88
N THR A 116 13.61 -3.83 -10.04
CA THR A 116 12.73 -3.41 -11.15
C THR A 116 12.81 -4.34 -12.37
N SER A 117 13.61 -5.40 -12.29
CA SER A 117 13.84 -6.39 -13.37
C SER A 117 13.57 -7.82 -12.93
N CYS A 118 12.82 -7.98 -11.84
CA CYS A 118 12.29 -9.25 -11.35
C CYS A 118 10.94 -9.01 -10.64
N ALA A 119 10.22 -10.06 -10.28
CA ALA A 119 8.90 -9.93 -9.64
C ALA A 119 8.63 -11.03 -8.61
N LEU A 120 7.59 -10.81 -7.81
CA LEU A 120 6.99 -11.82 -6.93
C LEU A 120 5.56 -12.09 -7.40
N SER A 121 5.13 -13.35 -7.33
CA SER A 121 3.77 -13.76 -7.68
C SER A 121 3.28 -14.88 -6.77
N LEU A 122 1.97 -15.17 -6.82
CA LEU A 122 1.36 -16.34 -6.20
C LEU A 122 0.76 -17.21 -7.30
N ASN A 123 1.25 -18.44 -7.44
CA ASN A 123 0.77 -19.38 -8.45
C ASN A 123 1.03 -20.83 -8.02
N GLU A 124 0.87 -21.79 -8.93
CA GLU A 124 0.91 -23.22 -8.63
C GLU A 124 2.19 -23.67 -7.91
N ASN A 125 2.08 -24.48 -6.86
CA ASN A 125 3.22 -24.96 -6.07
C ASN A 125 3.62 -26.43 -6.35
N TYR A 126 3.04 -27.06 -7.38
CA TYR A 126 3.17 -28.50 -7.62
C TYR A 126 3.87 -28.81 -8.93
N ASP A 127 3.26 -28.49 -10.07
CA ASP A 127 3.80 -28.84 -11.37
C ASP A 127 4.94 -27.89 -11.79
N SER A 128 6.07 -28.46 -12.23
CA SER A 128 7.17 -27.69 -12.80
C SER A 128 6.85 -27.11 -14.16
N ASP A 129 5.99 -27.76 -14.94
CA ASP A 129 5.68 -27.35 -16.32
C ASP A 129 4.95 -26.01 -16.31
N VAL A 130 4.10 -25.75 -15.31
CA VAL A 130 3.44 -24.45 -15.12
C VAL A 130 4.44 -23.31 -14.94
N ARG A 131 5.61 -23.58 -14.33
CA ARG A 131 6.67 -22.57 -14.15
C ARG A 131 7.42 -22.30 -15.45
N GLU A 132 7.70 -23.34 -16.23
CA GLU A 132 8.35 -23.21 -17.54
C GLU A 132 7.42 -22.53 -18.55
N ASP A 133 6.16 -22.97 -18.64
CA ASP A 133 5.13 -22.37 -19.51
C ASP A 133 4.91 -20.89 -19.20
N MET A 134 4.92 -20.51 -17.92
CA MET A 134 4.82 -19.11 -17.52
C MET A 134 6.04 -18.30 -17.97
N SER A 135 7.24 -18.86 -17.85
CA SER A 135 8.47 -18.23 -18.36
C SER A 135 8.40 -18.02 -19.87
N ASP A 136 7.99 -19.05 -20.62
CA ASP A 136 7.82 -18.96 -22.08
C ASP A 136 6.73 -17.95 -22.49
N ALA A 137 5.62 -17.91 -21.75
CA ALA A 137 4.54 -16.96 -22.00
C ALA A 137 5.01 -15.51 -21.78
N LEU A 138 5.77 -15.26 -20.73
CA LEU A 138 6.33 -13.94 -20.47
C LEU A 138 7.34 -13.52 -21.54
N ASP A 139 8.17 -14.45 -22.02
CA ASP A 139 9.12 -14.19 -23.11
C ASP A 139 8.39 -13.88 -24.43
N ARG A 140 7.18 -14.42 -24.65
CA ARG A 140 6.33 -14.02 -25.77
C ARG A 140 5.66 -12.66 -25.58
N ILE A 141 5.25 -12.31 -24.37
CA ILE A 141 4.59 -11.02 -24.04
C ILE A 141 5.57 -9.85 -24.15
N ALA A 142 6.79 -10.03 -23.65
CA ALA A 142 7.85 -9.03 -23.68
C ALA A 142 9.15 -9.71 -24.16
N PRO A 143 9.34 -9.83 -25.48
CA PRO A 143 10.47 -10.55 -26.06
C PRO A 143 11.77 -9.75 -25.94
N GLU A 144 12.90 -10.45 -25.95
CA GLU A 144 14.21 -9.80 -26.05
C GLU A 144 14.38 -9.01 -27.36
N ASP A 145 15.11 -7.90 -27.29
CA ASP A 145 15.37 -7.06 -28.45
C ASP A 145 16.82 -7.21 -28.94
N HIS A 146 17.11 -8.38 -29.50
CA HIS A 146 18.44 -8.65 -30.06
C HIS A 146 18.84 -7.72 -31.22
N LYS A 147 17.86 -7.09 -31.89
CA LYS A 147 18.10 -6.18 -33.02
C LYS A 147 18.16 -4.70 -32.60
N GLY A 148 17.79 -4.37 -31.35
CA GLY A 148 17.70 -2.99 -30.86
C GLY A 148 16.62 -2.16 -31.55
N SER A 149 15.56 -2.79 -32.05
CA SER A 149 14.49 -2.14 -32.83
C SER A 149 13.14 -2.06 -32.12
N LEU A 150 12.97 -2.82 -31.04
CA LEU A 150 11.74 -2.95 -30.29
C LEU A 150 11.68 -1.99 -29.11
N TYR A 151 12.80 -1.82 -28.40
CA TYR A 151 12.87 -0.99 -27.21
C TYR A 151 13.91 0.11 -27.33
N ARG A 152 13.60 1.28 -26.74
CA ARG A 152 14.54 2.40 -26.64
C ARG A 152 15.58 2.20 -25.53
N HIS A 153 15.23 1.43 -24.50
CA HIS A 153 16.09 1.17 -23.36
C HIS A 153 16.77 -0.20 -23.54
N SER A 154 18.09 -0.24 -23.50
CA SER A 154 18.89 -1.44 -23.72
C SER A 154 20.30 -1.30 -23.10
N ALA A 155 20.43 -0.41 -22.12
CA ALA A 155 21.73 -0.03 -21.55
C ALA A 155 22.45 -1.21 -20.92
N GLU A 156 21.70 -2.20 -20.41
CA GLU A 156 22.23 -3.40 -19.78
C GLU A 156 22.04 -4.68 -20.62
N GLY A 157 21.76 -4.54 -21.93
CA GLY A 157 21.64 -5.67 -22.86
C GLY A 157 20.23 -5.86 -23.46
N PRO A 158 20.06 -6.90 -24.30
CA PRO A 158 18.81 -7.15 -25.03
C PRO A 158 17.63 -7.57 -24.15
N ASP A 159 17.89 -8.03 -22.91
CA ASP A 159 16.88 -8.46 -21.94
C ASP A 159 16.53 -7.40 -20.87
N ASP A 160 17.13 -6.22 -20.98
CA ASP A 160 17.01 -5.14 -20.00
C ASP A 160 15.59 -4.56 -19.93
N MET A 161 15.13 -3.90 -21.00
CA MET A 161 13.76 -3.37 -21.06
C MET A 161 12.67 -4.46 -20.97
N PRO A 162 12.79 -5.63 -21.61
CA PRO A 162 11.83 -6.73 -21.42
C PRO A 162 11.64 -7.10 -19.95
N ALA A 163 12.72 -7.15 -19.17
CA ALA A 163 12.64 -7.46 -17.74
C ALA A 163 11.87 -6.38 -16.96
N HIS A 164 12.04 -5.10 -17.31
CA HIS A 164 11.25 -4.01 -16.73
C HIS A 164 9.76 -4.10 -17.09
N VAL A 165 9.43 -4.46 -18.34
CA VAL A 165 8.05 -4.67 -18.77
C VAL A 165 7.41 -5.81 -17.96
N LYS A 166 8.06 -6.98 -17.90
CA LYS A 166 7.57 -8.15 -17.15
C LYS A 166 7.40 -7.85 -15.66
N SER A 167 8.37 -7.16 -15.05
CA SER A 167 8.30 -6.73 -13.64
C SER A 167 7.12 -5.78 -13.40
N SER A 168 6.88 -4.83 -14.30
CA SER A 168 5.76 -3.89 -14.17
C SER A 168 4.39 -4.55 -14.36
N LEU A 169 4.31 -5.58 -15.23
CA LEU A 169 3.07 -6.33 -15.46
C LEU A 169 2.71 -7.25 -14.29
N ILE A 170 3.69 -7.94 -13.69
CA ILE A 170 3.44 -8.85 -12.57
C ILE A 170 3.35 -8.10 -11.24
N GLY A 171 4.22 -7.11 -11.04
CA GLY A 171 4.32 -6.32 -9.81
C GLY A 171 5.47 -6.75 -8.89
N ALA A 172 5.84 -5.81 -8.01
CA ALA A 172 6.97 -5.97 -7.10
C ALA A 172 6.61 -6.62 -5.76
N SER A 173 5.34 -6.96 -5.52
CA SER A 173 4.92 -7.42 -4.20
C SER A 173 3.78 -8.42 -4.20
N VAL A 174 3.76 -9.26 -3.17
CA VAL A 174 2.63 -10.12 -2.81
C VAL A 174 2.27 -9.90 -1.35
N THR A 175 0.99 -9.98 -1.02
CA THR A 175 0.48 -9.91 0.35
C THR A 175 -0.30 -11.18 0.66
N ILE A 176 0.04 -11.84 1.75
CA ILE A 176 -0.45 -13.19 2.09
C ILE A 176 -1.01 -13.14 3.52
N PRO A 177 -2.24 -13.59 3.77
CA PRO A 177 -2.76 -13.66 5.14
C PRO A 177 -1.99 -14.69 5.98
N ILE A 178 -1.90 -14.42 7.28
CA ILE A 178 -1.35 -15.33 8.28
C ILE A 178 -2.50 -15.79 9.16
N THR A 179 -2.57 -17.09 9.42
CA THR A 179 -3.55 -17.69 10.34
C THR A 179 -2.88 -18.81 11.13
N ASN A 180 -2.98 -18.75 12.45
CA ASN A 180 -2.46 -19.73 13.40
C ASN A 180 -0.99 -20.11 13.12
N GLY A 181 -0.15 -19.08 12.98
CA GLY A 181 1.29 -19.26 12.80
C GLY A 181 1.73 -19.75 11.42
N ARG A 182 0.84 -19.69 10.41
CA ARG A 182 1.11 -20.19 9.06
C ARG A 182 0.60 -19.23 7.99
N LEU A 183 1.20 -19.28 6.81
CA LEU A 183 0.65 -18.62 5.63
C LEU A 183 -0.66 -19.29 5.24
N ALA A 184 -1.73 -18.51 5.10
CA ALA A 184 -3.04 -18.98 4.72
C ALA A 184 -3.20 -18.98 3.18
N THR A 185 -2.33 -19.72 2.50
CA THR A 185 -2.38 -19.91 1.05
C THR A 185 -3.39 -21.01 0.68
N GLY A 186 -3.90 -20.97 -0.56
CA GLY A 186 -4.62 -22.12 -1.13
C GLY A 186 -3.72 -23.37 -1.25
N MET A 187 -4.34 -24.55 -1.36
CA MET A 187 -3.63 -25.84 -1.45
C MET A 187 -2.55 -25.84 -2.54
N TRP A 188 -2.88 -25.27 -3.69
CA TRP A 188 -1.98 -25.19 -4.84
C TRP A 188 -1.23 -23.86 -4.93
N GLN A 189 -1.34 -22.96 -3.96
CA GLN A 189 -0.69 -21.65 -4.05
C GLN A 189 0.68 -21.68 -3.37
N GLY A 190 1.67 -21.11 -4.06
CA GLY A 190 3.02 -20.89 -3.56
C GLY A 190 3.57 -19.54 -4.00
N ILE A 191 4.58 -19.07 -3.27
CA ILE A 191 5.28 -17.82 -3.55
C ILE A 191 6.30 -18.08 -4.64
N TRP A 192 6.16 -17.36 -5.74
CA TRP A 192 7.07 -17.44 -6.88
C TRP A 192 8.02 -16.25 -6.89
N TYR A 193 9.28 -16.53 -7.19
CA TYR A 193 10.29 -15.56 -7.60
C TYR A 193 10.47 -15.67 -9.11
N LEU A 194 10.17 -14.60 -9.83
CA LEU A 194 10.33 -14.50 -11.27
C LEU A 194 11.58 -13.68 -11.56
N GLU A 195 12.63 -14.33 -12.07
CA GLU A 195 13.82 -13.65 -12.58
C GLU A 195 13.69 -13.49 -14.09
N PHE A 196 13.90 -12.27 -14.58
CA PHE A 196 13.74 -11.98 -16.01
C PHE A 196 15.08 -11.77 -16.72
N ARG A 197 16.15 -11.47 -15.98
CA ARG A 197 17.49 -11.28 -16.54
C ARG A 197 18.21 -12.61 -16.72
N THR A 198 18.94 -12.74 -17.81
CA THR A 198 19.71 -13.94 -18.14
C THR A 198 20.90 -14.09 -17.19
N SER A 199 21.58 -12.98 -16.91
CA SER A 199 22.64 -12.93 -15.90
C SER A 199 22.08 -13.21 -14.51
N LYS A 200 22.88 -13.89 -13.69
CA LYS A 200 22.53 -14.14 -12.30
C LYS A 200 22.62 -12.84 -11.49
N HIS A 201 21.56 -12.52 -10.77
CA HIS A 201 21.53 -11.39 -9.84
C HIS A 201 21.27 -11.84 -8.41
N ILE A 202 21.64 -11.00 -7.45
CA ILE A 202 21.24 -11.15 -6.05
C ILE A 202 20.03 -10.23 -5.83
N ARG A 203 18.89 -10.82 -5.48
CA ARG A 203 17.64 -10.09 -5.24
C ARG A 203 17.33 -10.01 -3.75
N ASN A 204 16.76 -8.89 -3.33
CA ASN A 204 16.42 -8.62 -1.94
C ASN A 204 14.92 -8.36 -1.83
N VAL A 205 14.31 -8.95 -0.81
CA VAL A 205 12.90 -8.81 -0.46
C VAL A 205 12.80 -8.24 0.94
N VAL A 206 11.94 -7.25 1.13
CA VAL A 206 11.52 -6.78 2.45
C VAL A 206 10.25 -7.52 2.83
N ALA A 207 10.32 -8.32 3.88
CA ALA A 207 9.19 -8.97 4.50
C ALA A 207 8.70 -8.12 5.67
N THR A 208 7.42 -7.75 5.65
CA THR A 208 6.76 -7.03 6.74
C THR A 208 5.58 -7.85 7.23
N ILE A 209 5.52 -8.12 8.53
CA ILE A 209 4.37 -8.74 9.16
C ILE A 209 3.66 -7.71 10.03
N GLN A 210 2.34 -7.66 9.90
CA GLN A 210 1.46 -6.92 10.80
C GLN A 210 0.35 -7.85 11.28
N GLY A 211 0.11 -7.90 12.58
CA GLY A 211 -0.97 -8.74 13.11
C GLY A 211 -1.00 -8.87 14.62
N GLU A 212 -1.96 -9.66 15.09
CA GLU A 212 -2.15 -10.08 16.48
C GLU A 212 -1.24 -11.27 16.77
N LYS A 213 -0.40 -11.15 17.82
CA LYS A 213 0.38 -12.28 18.33
C LYS A 213 -0.47 -13.24 19.13
N ALA A 214 -0.10 -14.52 19.10
CA ALA A 214 -0.69 -15.59 19.89
C ALA A 214 -0.27 -15.53 21.36
#